data_AF-A0A0F8Z928-F1
#
_entry.id   AF-A0A0F8Z928-F1
#
_cell.length_a   1.000
_cell.length_b   1.000
_cell.length_c   1.000
_cell.angle_alpha   90.00
_cell.angle_beta   90.00
_cell.angle_gamma   90.00
#
_symmetry.space_group_name_H-M   'P 1'
#
loop_
_entity.id
_entity.type
_entity.pdbx_description
1 polymer ?
#
loop_
_entity_poly.entity_id
_entity_poly.type
_entity_poly.pdbx_seq_one_letter_code
_entity_poly.pdbx_strand_id
1 'polypeptide(L)'
;MGKNFVEKILGAVQGTIVFKKPDLVLSHDNSASIRKTFEKMNGEMLADADQLLIVLDHNAPPTNAKLATDYQAVRDFVREQGIDKFYDAGKGICHQIMSYHAEPGMIIVGSDSHTCTAGAFNALAAGIDRTEAAGLWRRGETWFRVPESMKITLSGKLPDGVYAKDLPLWIIGLIGSA
;
A
#
# COMPACT_ATOMS: atom_id res chain seq x y z
N MET A 1 6.12 -30.28 -4.81
CA MET A 1 6.32 -29.41 -3.64
C MET A 1 5.19 -28.40 -3.61
N GLY A 2 4.53 -28.18 -2.47
CA GLY A 2 3.39 -27.24 -2.41
C GLY A 2 3.86 -25.78 -2.49
N LYS A 3 3.12 -24.93 -3.22
CA LYS A 3 3.37 -23.48 -3.26
C LYS A 3 2.97 -22.81 -1.94
N ASN A 4 3.78 -21.86 -1.46
CA ASN A 4 3.42 -21.01 -0.33
C ASN A 4 2.34 -19.98 -0.72
N PHE A 5 1.86 -19.19 0.25
CA PHE A 5 0.82 -18.19 0.04
C PHE A 5 1.18 -17.15 -1.04
N VAL A 6 2.39 -16.59 -0.99
CA VAL A 6 2.87 -15.56 -1.93
C VAL A 6 3.06 -16.13 -3.33
N GLU A 7 3.62 -17.34 -3.45
CA GLU A 7 3.79 -18.05 -4.73
C GLU A 7 2.45 -18.39 -5.39
N LYS A 8 1.38 -18.60 -4.60
CA LYS A 8 0.03 -18.79 -5.13
C LYS A 8 -0.55 -17.51 -5.70
N ILE A 9 -0.41 -16.38 -5.00
CA ILE A 9 -0.89 -15.06 -5.48
C ILE A 9 -0.12 -14.63 -6.74
N LEU A 10 1.21 -14.69 -6.70
CA LEU A 10 2.03 -14.26 -7.84
C LEU A 10 2.07 -15.29 -8.98
N GLY A 11 1.68 -16.54 -8.71
CA GLY A 11 1.62 -17.61 -9.69
C GLY A 11 2.99 -18.21 -10.06
N ALA A 12 4.08 -17.73 -9.47
CA ALA A 12 5.45 -18.13 -9.78
C ALA A 12 6.22 -18.54 -8.51
N VAL A 13 7.34 -19.25 -8.69
CA VAL A 13 8.21 -19.69 -7.60
C VAL A 13 9.10 -18.54 -7.11
N GLN A 14 9.58 -18.65 -5.87
CA GLN A 14 10.54 -17.72 -5.27
C GLN A 14 11.68 -17.32 -6.23
N GLY A 15 12.05 -16.03 -6.19
CA GLY A 15 13.13 -15.45 -6.99
C GLY A 15 12.75 -15.07 -8.42
N THR A 16 11.63 -15.59 -8.94
CA THR A 16 11.10 -15.25 -10.26
C THR A 16 10.68 -13.78 -10.32
N ILE A 17 10.92 -13.11 -11.44
CA ILE A 17 10.34 -11.80 -11.73
C ILE A 17 9.06 -12.01 -12.53
N VAL A 18 7.96 -11.41 -12.06
CA VAL A 18 6.65 -11.45 -12.73
C VAL A 18 6.12 -10.03 -12.90
N PHE A 19 5.38 -9.77 -13.97
CA PHE A 19 4.58 -8.54 -14.10
C PHE A 19 3.17 -8.82 -13.61
N LYS A 20 2.66 -7.94 -12.74
CA LYS A 20 1.31 -8.03 -12.18
C LYS A 20 0.71 -6.65 -12.08
N LYS A 21 -0.60 -6.60 -12.33
CA LYS A 21 -1.47 -5.49 -12.00
C LYS A 21 -1.84 -5.59 -10.51
N PRO A 22 -1.50 -4.61 -9.66
CA PRO A 22 -2.03 -4.56 -8.29
C PRO A 22 -3.55 -4.39 -8.32
N ASP A 23 -4.28 -4.96 -7.37
CA ASP A 23 -5.72 -4.72 -7.24
C ASP A 23 -5.99 -3.36 -6.58
N LEU A 24 -5.08 -2.91 -5.72
CA LEU A 24 -5.16 -1.61 -5.05
C LEU A 24 -3.78 -0.95 -4.94
N VAL A 25 -3.72 0.35 -5.19
CA VAL A 25 -2.56 1.22 -5.07
C VAL A 25 -2.91 2.32 -4.06
N LEU A 26 -2.39 2.21 -2.85
CA LEU A 26 -2.57 3.21 -1.80
C LEU A 26 -1.59 4.38 -2.01
N SER A 27 -2.10 5.59 -1.89
CA SER A 27 -1.30 6.81 -1.77
C SER A 27 -1.92 7.73 -0.72
N HIS A 28 -1.17 8.73 -0.28
CA HIS A 28 -1.63 9.66 0.75
C HIS A 28 -1.19 11.08 0.43
N ASP A 29 -0.88 11.92 1.42
CA ASP A 29 -0.42 13.31 1.27
C ASP A 29 0.69 13.46 0.20
N ASN A 30 1.55 12.45 0.07
CA ASN A 30 2.65 12.42 -0.90
C ASN A 30 2.18 12.31 -2.36
N SER A 31 0.88 12.13 -2.62
CA SER A 31 0.25 12.14 -3.95
C SER A 31 0.57 13.42 -4.72
N ALA A 32 0.71 14.58 -4.05
CA ALA A 32 1.13 15.83 -4.69
C ALA A 32 2.54 15.73 -5.28
N SER A 33 3.45 14.98 -4.62
CA SER A 33 4.79 14.71 -5.12
C SER A 33 4.78 13.64 -6.22
N ILE A 34 3.95 12.61 -6.08
CA ILE A 34 3.83 11.52 -7.06
C ILE A 34 3.26 12.06 -8.38
N ARG A 35 2.24 12.93 -8.32
CA ARG A 35 1.69 13.64 -9.47
C ARG A 35 2.78 14.34 -10.29
N LYS A 36 3.68 15.09 -9.65
CA LYS A 36 4.79 15.77 -10.33
C LYS A 36 5.73 14.79 -11.04
N THR A 37 5.99 13.63 -10.43
CA THR A 37 6.82 12.58 -11.06
C THR A 37 6.08 11.91 -12.22
N PHE A 38 4.79 11.64 -12.06
CA PHE A 38 3.91 11.10 -13.09
C PHE A 38 3.85 12.02 -14.32
N GLU A 39 3.67 13.33 -14.13
CA GLU A 39 3.69 14.34 -15.20
C GLU A 39 5.05 14.41 -15.90
N LYS A 40 6.17 14.36 -15.15
CA LYS A 40 7.53 14.28 -15.73
C LYS A 40 7.77 13.01 -16.53
N MET A 41 7.03 11.95 -16.23
CA MET A 41 7.00 10.74 -17.03
C MET A 41 6.06 10.88 -18.23
N ASN A 42 5.53 12.05 -18.59
CA ASN A 42 4.51 12.22 -19.63
C ASN A 42 3.24 11.39 -19.32
N GLY A 43 2.85 11.33 -18.05
CA GLY A 43 1.55 10.84 -17.61
C GLY A 43 0.52 11.96 -17.70
N GLU A 44 -0.57 11.72 -18.41
CA GLU A 44 -1.69 12.67 -18.56
C GLU A 44 -2.94 12.13 -17.87
N MET A 45 -3.29 10.88 -18.16
CA MET A 45 -4.38 10.13 -17.52
C MET A 45 -3.82 8.89 -16.80
N LEU A 46 -4.43 8.55 -15.66
CA LEU A 46 -4.16 7.29 -14.98
C LEU A 46 -4.45 6.12 -15.94
N ALA A 47 -3.60 5.09 -15.91
CA ALA A 47 -3.84 3.85 -16.62
C ALA A 47 -5.12 3.16 -16.12
N ASP A 48 -5.39 3.28 -14.82
CA ASP A 48 -6.60 2.78 -14.18
C ASP A 48 -6.87 3.54 -12.88
N ALA A 49 -7.93 4.34 -12.86
CA ALA A 49 -8.33 5.10 -11.67
C ALA A 49 -8.94 4.20 -10.58
N ASP A 50 -9.52 3.05 -10.95
CA ASP A 50 -10.12 2.10 -10.01
C ASP A 50 -9.06 1.37 -9.18
N GLN A 51 -7.79 1.36 -9.58
CA GLN A 51 -6.73 0.84 -8.71
C GLN A 51 -6.40 1.79 -7.56
N LEU A 52 -6.68 3.08 -7.68
CA LEU A 52 -6.08 4.09 -6.80
C LEU A 52 -6.97 4.37 -5.58
N LEU A 53 -6.37 4.28 -4.39
CA LEU A 53 -6.96 4.73 -3.11
C LEU A 53 -6.11 5.88 -2.57
N ILE A 54 -6.71 7.05 -2.38
CA ILE A 54 -6.03 8.23 -1.81
C ILE A 54 -6.66 8.60 -0.47
N VAL A 55 -5.83 8.68 0.57
CA VAL A 55 -6.26 9.08 1.92
C VAL A 55 -5.37 10.20 2.44
N LEU A 56 -5.94 11.35 2.83
CA LEU A 56 -5.17 12.45 3.43
C LEU A 56 -5.17 12.32 4.96
N ASP A 57 -4.03 11.92 5.54
CA ASP A 57 -3.98 11.59 6.98
C ASP A 57 -2.70 12.04 7.71
N HIS A 58 -1.54 12.12 7.04
CA HIS A 58 -0.27 12.39 7.74
C HIS A 58 -0.17 13.83 8.27
N ASN A 59 -0.87 14.78 7.63
CA ASN A 59 -0.86 16.20 7.99
C ASN A 59 -2.29 16.75 8.05
N ALA A 60 -3.19 16.07 8.74
CA ALA A 60 -4.61 16.42 8.82
C ALA A 60 -4.98 17.07 10.19
N PRO A 61 -5.30 18.37 10.27
CA PRO A 61 -5.31 19.36 9.19
C PRO A 61 -3.90 19.87 8.83
N PRO A 62 -3.71 20.45 7.61
CA PRO A 62 -2.41 20.96 7.17
C PRO A 62 -1.83 21.99 8.14
N THR A 63 -0.57 21.81 8.54
CA THR A 63 0.09 22.66 9.55
C THR A 63 0.66 23.96 9.00
N ASN A 64 0.71 24.12 7.67
CA ASN A 64 1.21 25.32 7.01
C ASN A 64 0.61 25.51 5.61
N ALA A 65 0.77 26.71 5.05
CA ALA A 65 0.23 27.08 3.75
C ALA A 65 0.70 26.18 2.60
N LYS A 66 1.96 25.73 2.61
CA LYS A 66 2.48 24.83 1.57
C LYS A 66 1.74 23.49 1.58
N LEU A 67 1.55 22.89 2.75
CA LEU A 67 0.79 21.64 2.88
C LEU A 67 -0.68 21.83 2.48
N ALA A 68 -1.28 22.97 2.81
CA ALA A 68 -2.65 23.28 2.37
C ALA A 68 -2.75 23.33 0.83
N THR A 69 -1.76 23.92 0.16
CA THR A 69 -1.66 23.91 -1.31
C THR A 69 -1.45 22.50 -1.86
N ASP A 70 -0.57 21.70 -1.25
CA ASP A 70 -0.34 20.31 -1.67
C ASP A 70 -1.64 19.49 -1.54
N TYR A 71 -2.40 19.65 -0.45
CA TYR A 71 -3.71 19.01 -0.26
C TYR A 71 -4.72 19.42 -1.33
N GLN A 72 -4.78 20.71 -1.65
CA GLN A 72 -5.65 21.19 -2.72
C GLN A 72 -5.26 20.57 -4.07
N ALA A 73 -3.98 20.50 -4.39
CA ALA A 73 -3.49 19.86 -5.61
C ALA A 73 -3.84 18.36 -5.69
N VAL A 74 -3.88 17.65 -4.56
CA VAL A 74 -4.37 16.26 -4.51
C VAL A 74 -5.87 16.20 -4.79
N ARG A 75 -6.68 17.06 -4.17
CA ARG A 75 -8.13 17.12 -4.45
C ARG A 75 -8.42 17.44 -5.90
N ASP A 76 -7.63 18.33 -6.51
CA ASP A 76 -7.77 18.69 -7.92
C ASP A 76 -7.42 17.48 -8.80
N PHE A 77 -6.30 16.80 -8.52
CA PHE A 77 -5.91 15.57 -9.21
C PHE A 77 -6.97 14.47 -9.12
N VAL A 78 -7.56 14.26 -7.94
CA VAL A 78 -8.66 13.30 -7.71
C VAL A 78 -9.84 13.60 -8.65
N ARG A 79 -10.23 14.87 -8.78
CA ARG A 79 -11.32 15.27 -9.67
C ARG A 79 -10.95 15.15 -11.15
N GLU A 80 -9.73 15.57 -11.51
CA GLU A 80 -9.22 15.51 -12.89
C GLU A 80 -9.13 14.07 -13.41
N GLN A 81 -8.74 13.13 -12.56
CA GLN A 81 -8.50 11.74 -12.93
C GLN A 81 -9.69 10.81 -12.66
N GLY A 82 -10.76 11.32 -12.02
CA GLY A 82 -11.94 10.52 -11.69
C GLY A 82 -11.67 9.43 -10.65
N ILE A 83 -10.94 9.74 -9.57
CA ILE A 83 -10.64 8.77 -8.51
C ILE A 83 -11.79 8.70 -7.51
N ASP A 84 -12.54 7.61 -7.51
CA ASP A 84 -13.70 7.42 -6.61
C ASP A 84 -13.29 7.09 -5.17
N LYS A 85 -12.19 6.35 -4.99
CA LYS A 85 -11.67 5.94 -3.67
C LYS A 85 -10.82 7.04 -3.05
N PHE A 86 -11.43 8.20 -2.78
CA PHE A 86 -10.77 9.33 -2.11
C PHE A 86 -11.37 9.60 -0.72
N TYR A 87 -10.50 9.73 0.27
CA TYR A 87 -10.84 10.03 1.65
C TYR A 87 -10.06 11.27 2.11
N ASP A 88 -10.78 12.37 2.30
CA ASP A 88 -10.17 13.65 2.70
C ASP A 88 -9.70 13.63 4.17
N ALA A 89 -9.03 14.72 4.56
CA ALA A 89 -8.51 14.97 5.89
C ALA A 89 -9.55 14.71 6.99
N GLY A 90 -9.15 13.96 8.01
CA GLY A 90 -10.00 13.64 9.17
C GLY A 90 -10.92 12.42 8.99
N LYS A 91 -10.78 11.66 7.89
CA LYS A 91 -11.51 10.39 7.72
C LYS A 91 -10.88 9.19 8.41
N GLY A 92 -9.57 9.23 8.66
CA GLY A 92 -8.83 8.17 9.36
C GLY A 92 -7.45 7.95 8.76
N ILE A 93 -6.67 7.06 9.37
CA ILE A 93 -5.33 6.68 8.90
C ILE A 93 -5.46 5.84 7.62
N CYS A 94 -4.56 6.05 6.66
CA CYS A 94 -4.57 5.44 5.35
C CYS A 94 -4.70 3.91 5.40
N HIS A 95 -3.97 3.23 6.29
CA HIS A 95 -4.04 1.77 6.46
C HIS A 95 -5.35 1.28 7.08
N GLN A 96 -5.94 2.08 7.98
CA GLN A 96 -7.25 1.77 8.53
C GLN A 96 -8.35 1.92 7.48
N ILE A 97 -8.26 2.95 6.63
CA ILE A 97 -9.19 3.11 5.50
C ILE A 97 -8.98 2.00 4.47
N MET A 98 -7.73 1.69 4.11
CA MET A 98 -7.37 0.59 3.21
C MET A 98 -7.96 -0.74 3.68
N SER A 99 -8.08 -0.96 4.99
CA SER A 99 -8.67 -2.18 5.55
C SER A 99 -10.13 -2.44 5.12
N TYR A 100 -10.86 -1.39 4.72
CA TYR A 100 -12.22 -1.54 4.19
C TYR A 100 -12.26 -1.94 2.70
N HIS A 101 -11.13 -1.89 2.02
CA HIS A 101 -10.98 -2.24 0.59
C HIS A 101 -10.15 -3.51 0.38
N ALA A 102 -9.46 -4.00 1.41
CA ALA A 102 -8.58 -5.15 1.32
C ALA A 102 -9.37 -6.45 1.36
N GLU A 103 -9.21 -7.29 0.33
CA GLU A 103 -9.85 -8.60 0.22
C GLU A 103 -8.82 -9.72 0.07
N PRO A 104 -9.17 -10.97 0.47
CA PRO A 104 -8.29 -12.12 0.29
C PRO A 104 -7.86 -12.33 -1.16
N GLY A 105 -6.56 -12.53 -1.37
CA GLY A 105 -5.96 -12.81 -2.68
C GLY A 105 -5.52 -11.57 -3.47
N MET A 106 -5.87 -10.36 -3.01
CA MET A 106 -5.44 -9.12 -3.66
C MET A 106 -3.92 -8.92 -3.60
N ILE A 107 -3.39 -8.24 -4.61
CA ILE A 107 -2.07 -7.59 -4.62
C ILE A 107 -2.27 -6.12 -4.29
N ILE A 108 -1.79 -5.69 -3.13
CA ILE A 108 -1.96 -4.32 -2.65
C ILE A 108 -0.58 -3.67 -2.53
N VAL A 109 -0.37 -2.54 -3.18
CA VAL A 109 0.86 -1.77 -3.04
C VAL A 109 0.52 -0.37 -2.55
N GLY A 110 1.47 0.30 -1.93
CA GLY A 110 1.20 1.64 -1.43
C GLY A 110 2.45 2.46 -1.25
N SER A 111 2.37 3.77 -1.50
CA SER A 111 3.48 4.69 -1.27
C SER A 111 3.66 5.03 0.22
N ASP A 112 3.62 4.01 1.08
CA ASP A 112 3.80 4.03 2.52
C ASP A 112 4.42 2.69 2.99
N SER A 113 5.35 2.73 3.93
CA SER A 113 6.08 1.55 4.40
C SER A 113 5.23 0.53 5.16
N HIS A 114 4.10 0.93 5.75
CA HIS A 114 3.22 0.07 6.54
C HIS A 114 2.06 -0.52 5.73
N THR A 115 2.09 -0.40 4.41
CA THR A 115 1.10 -1.03 3.50
C THR A 115 0.99 -2.55 3.76
N CYS A 116 2.05 -3.19 4.27
CA CYS A 116 2.05 -4.58 4.71
C CYS A 116 0.95 -4.93 5.73
N THR A 117 0.33 -3.94 6.39
CA THR A 117 -0.85 -4.09 7.25
C THR A 117 -2.00 -4.82 6.55
N ALA A 118 -2.19 -4.62 5.24
CA ALA A 118 -3.21 -5.33 4.47
C ALA A 118 -2.99 -6.86 4.41
N GLY A 119 -1.79 -7.35 4.75
CA GLY A 119 -1.52 -8.78 4.89
C GLY A 119 -2.42 -9.49 5.91
N ALA A 120 -2.97 -8.75 6.88
CA ALA A 120 -3.97 -9.27 7.83
C ALA A 120 -5.26 -9.77 7.14
N PHE A 121 -5.52 -9.33 5.90
CA PHE A 121 -6.69 -9.70 5.09
C PHE A 121 -6.40 -10.83 4.10
N ASN A 122 -5.27 -11.54 4.24
CA ASN A 122 -4.79 -12.52 3.25
C ASN A 122 -4.54 -11.90 1.86
N ALA A 123 -4.09 -10.65 1.82
CA ALA A 123 -3.56 -10.00 0.63
C ALA A 123 -2.03 -10.05 0.61
N LEU A 124 -1.43 -10.05 -0.58
CA LEU A 124 0.00 -9.75 -0.74
C LEU A 124 0.16 -8.24 -0.74
N ALA A 125 0.74 -7.69 0.32
CA ALA A 125 0.83 -6.24 0.51
C ALA A 125 2.27 -5.75 0.70
N ALA A 126 2.66 -4.69 -0.02
CA ALA A 126 4.01 -4.14 0.04
C ALA A 126 4.04 -2.61 -0.08
N GLY A 127 4.94 -1.97 0.68
CA GLY A 127 5.28 -0.56 0.48
C GLY A 127 6.14 -0.39 -0.77
N ILE A 128 5.93 0.69 -1.50
CA ILE A 128 6.68 1.10 -2.70
C ILE A 128 7.07 2.57 -2.62
N ASP A 129 8.07 2.97 -3.40
CA ASP A 129 8.49 4.36 -3.47
C ASP A 129 7.60 5.21 -4.38
N ARG A 130 7.70 6.53 -4.25
CA ARG A 130 6.93 7.51 -5.03
C ARG A 130 7.14 7.36 -6.54
N THR A 131 8.35 6.99 -6.96
CA THR A 131 8.68 6.76 -8.37
C THR A 131 8.01 5.52 -8.92
N GLU A 132 7.95 4.45 -8.12
CA GLU A 132 7.24 3.22 -8.48
C GLU A 132 5.73 3.45 -8.54
N ALA A 133 5.18 4.21 -7.59
CA ALA A 133 3.78 4.62 -7.60
C ALA A 133 3.44 5.45 -8.85
N ALA A 134 4.28 6.42 -9.23
CA ALA A 134 4.11 7.18 -10.47
C ALA A 134 4.19 6.29 -11.72
N GLY A 135 5.09 5.30 -11.72
CA GLY A 135 5.19 4.30 -12.79
C GLY A 135 3.92 3.46 -12.91
N LEU A 136 3.35 3.03 -11.78
CA LEU A 136 2.08 2.32 -11.71
C LEU A 136 0.89 3.17 -12.16
N TRP A 137 0.82 4.43 -11.73
CA TRP A 137 -0.21 5.37 -12.20
C TRP A 137 -0.20 5.49 -13.72
N ARG A 138 0.99 5.40 -14.34
CA ARG A 138 1.16 5.47 -15.80
C ARG A 138 0.90 4.15 -16.53
N ARG A 139 1.23 3.00 -15.94
CA ARG A 139 1.21 1.71 -16.65
C ARG A 139 0.15 0.72 -16.17
N GLY A 140 -0.41 0.91 -14.99
CA GLY A 140 -1.37 0.01 -14.33
C GLY A 140 -0.75 -1.27 -13.76
N GLU A 141 0.45 -1.66 -14.22
CA GLU A 141 1.17 -2.83 -13.73
C GLU A 141 2.65 -2.52 -13.45
N THR A 142 3.25 -3.37 -12.61
CA THR A 142 4.69 -3.32 -12.32
C THR A 142 5.26 -4.73 -12.18
N TRP A 143 6.58 -4.83 -12.10
CA TRP A 143 7.27 -6.07 -11.83
C TRP A 143 7.35 -6.34 -10.32
N PHE A 144 7.30 -7.61 -9.97
CA PHE A 144 7.51 -8.13 -8.62
C PHE A 144 8.55 -9.23 -8.68
N ARG A 145 9.53 -9.20 -7.78
CA ARG A 145 10.36 -10.38 -7.51
C ARG A 145 9.67 -11.19 -6.42
N VAL A 146 9.30 -12.45 -6.71
CA VAL A 146 8.66 -13.33 -5.74
C VAL A 146 9.60 -13.51 -4.53
N PRO A 147 9.21 -13.06 -3.33
CA PRO A 147 10.09 -13.08 -2.17
C PRO A 147 10.19 -14.48 -1.55
N GLU A 148 11.20 -14.69 -0.72
CA GLU A 148 11.21 -15.83 0.20
C GLU A 148 10.10 -15.66 1.25
N SER A 149 9.68 -16.76 1.88
CA SER A 149 8.65 -16.72 2.93
C SER A 149 9.16 -17.35 4.21
N MET A 150 9.09 -16.60 5.30
CA MET A 150 9.30 -17.13 6.66
C MET A 150 7.96 -17.57 7.25
N LYS A 151 7.83 -18.85 7.61
CA LYS A 151 6.62 -19.37 8.25
C LYS A 151 6.72 -19.24 9.77
N ILE A 152 5.86 -18.43 10.36
CA ILE A 152 5.67 -18.34 11.81
C ILE A 152 4.40 -19.11 12.17
N THR A 153 4.53 -20.16 13.00
CA THR A 153 3.39 -20.96 13.47
C THR A 153 3.13 -20.64 14.92
N LEU A 154 1.93 -20.13 15.21
CA LEU A 154 1.49 -19.76 16.56
C LEU A 154 0.48 -20.78 17.06
N SER A 155 0.63 -21.20 18.31
CA SER A 155 -0.27 -22.15 18.97
C SER A 155 -0.62 -21.66 20.38
N GLY A 156 -1.74 -22.15 20.92
CA GLY A 156 -2.23 -21.73 22.23
C GLY A 156 -3.11 -20.49 22.20
N LYS A 157 -3.17 -19.78 23.33
CA LYS A 157 -3.95 -18.55 23.54
C LYS A 157 -3.08 -17.52 24.25
N LEU A 158 -3.35 -16.23 24.02
CA LEU A 158 -2.68 -15.17 24.75
C LEU A 158 -3.05 -15.24 26.24
N PRO A 159 -2.08 -15.19 27.18
CA PRO A 159 -2.36 -15.05 28.60
C PRO A 159 -3.06 -13.73 28.93
N ASP A 160 -3.71 -13.67 30.10
CA ASP A 160 -4.29 -12.43 30.61
C ASP A 160 -3.22 -11.32 30.70
N GLY A 161 -3.54 -10.13 30.18
CA GLY A 161 -2.62 -9.01 30.10
C GLY A 161 -1.67 -9.01 28.90
N VAL A 162 -1.74 -10.02 28.02
CA VAL A 162 -1.01 -10.07 26.74
C VAL A 162 -1.97 -9.83 25.58
N TYR A 163 -1.63 -8.89 24.70
CA TYR A 163 -2.47 -8.41 23.60
C TYR A 163 -1.80 -8.61 22.24
N ALA A 164 -2.57 -8.36 21.17
CA ALA A 164 -2.13 -8.55 19.79
C ALA A 164 -0.83 -7.80 19.43
N LYS A 165 -0.51 -6.69 20.12
CA LYS A 165 0.71 -5.91 19.91
C LYS A 165 1.96 -6.58 20.48
N ASP A 166 1.82 -7.36 21.55
CA ASP A 166 2.95 -7.98 22.25
C ASP A 166 3.57 -9.10 21.42
N LEU A 167 2.74 -9.80 20.66
CA LEU A 167 3.14 -10.90 19.78
C LEU A 167 4.13 -10.47 18.68
N PRO A 168 3.83 -9.49 17.78
CA PRO A 168 4.79 -9.03 16.79
C PRO A 168 6.02 -8.38 17.43
N LEU A 169 5.90 -7.71 18.58
CA LEU A 169 7.07 -7.19 19.31
C LEU A 169 8.00 -8.31 19.76
N TRP A 170 7.46 -9.38 20.33
CA TRP A 170 8.24 -10.55 20.76
C TRP A 170 8.91 -11.22 19.55
N ILE A 171 8.19 -11.44 18.46
CA ILE A 171 8.72 -12.00 17.21
C ILE A 171 9.86 -11.13 16.66
N ILE A 172 9.67 -9.81 16.58
CA ILE A 172 10.70 -8.88 16.12
C ILE A 172 11.93 -8.94 17.04
N GLY A 173 11.75 -9.06 18.36
CA GLY A 173 12.85 -9.24 19.31
C GLY A 173 13.65 -10.53 19.10
N LEU A 174 13.03 -11.59 18.59
CA LEU A 174 13.72 -12.85 18.26
C LEU A 174 14.48 -12.79 16.94
N ILE A 175 13.92 -12.08 15.94
CA ILE A 175 14.48 -12.02 14.58
C ILE A 175 15.53 -10.91 14.47
N GLY A 176 15.33 -9.78 15.16
CA GLY A 176 16.11 -8.55 15.04
C GLY A 176 15.62 -7.63 13.92
N SER A 177 15.97 -6.34 14.03
CA SER A 177 15.98 -5.42 12.89
C SER A 177 17.31 -5.57 12.16
N ALA A 178 17.29 -5.75 10.85
CA ALA A 178 18.50 -5.82 10.01
C ALA A 178 19.40 -4.58 10.18
#